data_AF-A0A1Y4N4U9-F1
#
_entry.id   AF-A0A1Y4N4U9-F1
#
_cell.length_a   1.000
_cell.length_b   1.000
_cell.length_c   1.000
_cell.angle_alpha   90.00
_cell.angle_beta   90.00
_cell.angle_gamma   90.00
#
_symmetry.space_group_name_H-M   'P 1'
#
loop_
_entity.id
_entity.type
_entity.pdbx_description
1 polymer ?
#
loop_
_entity_poly.entity_id
_entity_poly.type
_entity_poly.pdbx_seq_one_letter_code
_entity_poly.pdbx_strand_id
1 'polypeptide(L)'
;MNKRLLSLLICLCLFISVFAGCSDEDTKKETEETTNEITSETSGKTEPVVERGTLKSFGIVPDDYVSFSAKMFDILGLDTKEDIYVYNVPQEAKVIYIEAYSFDGSGWKNVWDSGAGITAPSHMSGEIAIEIKKDYSLKISGDYFSSTTKPLTLSENIENVTVLKLDDFWEFELDKEVPVYMILADEEKNEFSYNLEDYPSTENLDGVDIAQVLTIEFSSEPL
;
A
#
# COMPACT_ATOMS: atom_id res chain seq x y z
N MET A 1 -44.83 38.24 -19.11
CA MET A 1 -46.12 38.79 -18.65
C MET A 1 -47.24 37.87 -19.16
N ASN A 2 -48.00 37.26 -18.23
CA ASN A 2 -49.23 36.44 -18.33
C ASN A 2 -49.16 35.10 -19.11
N LYS A 3 -49.46 33.89 -18.59
CA LYS A 3 -50.38 33.27 -17.58
C LYS A 3 -51.55 32.50 -18.26
N ARG A 4 -51.80 31.27 -17.74
CA ARG A 4 -53.00 30.37 -17.84
C ARG A 4 -52.98 29.40 -19.04
N LEU A 5 -53.34 28.10 -18.99
CA LEU A 5 -54.08 27.17 -18.09
C LEU A 5 -53.32 25.81 -18.08
N LEU A 6 -53.11 25.03 -17.00
CA LEU A 6 -54.00 24.25 -16.10
C LEU A 6 -54.74 23.04 -16.74
N SER A 7 -54.68 21.90 -16.03
CA SER A 7 -55.44 20.62 -16.15
C SER A 7 -54.83 19.52 -17.04
N LEU A 8 -54.80 18.22 -16.67
CA LEU A 8 -55.52 17.49 -15.63
C LEU A 8 -54.75 16.18 -15.28
N LEU A 9 -55.02 15.73 -14.05
CA LEU A 9 -54.56 14.57 -13.30
C LEU A 9 -55.28 13.26 -13.73
N ILE A 10 -54.74 12.11 -13.29
CA ILE A 10 -55.43 10.83 -12.97
C ILE A 10 -55.48 9.74 -14.07
N CYS A 11 -54.76 8.65 -13.83
CA CYS A 11 -55.37 7.30 -13.81
C CYS A 11 -54.58 6.36 -12.88
N LEU A 12 -55.12 6.16 -11.68
CA LEU A 12 -54.79 5.11 -10.71
C LEU A 12 -55.97 4.12 -10.75
N CYS A 13 -55.68 2.81 -10.67
CA CYS A 13 -56.46 1.69 -10.09
C CYS A 13 -56.15 0.40 -10.89
N LEU A 14 -55.41 -0.58 -10.33
CA LEU A 14 -55.79 -1.60 -9.32
C LEU A 14 -56.60 -2.77 -9.90
N PHE A 15 -56.23 -4.01 -9.53
CA PHE A 15 -57.03 -5.23 -9.19
C PHE A 15 -56.10 -6.47 -9.34
N ILE A 16 -55.53 -7.07 -8.27
CA ILE A 16 -56.03 -7.96 -7.19
C ILE A 16 -56.23 -9.44 -7.60
N SER A 17 -55.53 -10.36 -6.89
CA SER A 17 -56.04 -11.61 -6.22
C SER A 17 -54.86 -12.59 -5.98
N VAL A 18 -54.32 -12.81 -4.77
CA VAL A 18 -54.73 -13.74 -3.69
C VAL A 18 -55.17 -15.13 -4.16
N PHE A 19 -54.36 -16.16 -3.86
CA PHE A 19 -54.83 -17.50 -3.47
C PHE A 19 -53.98 -18.02 -2.31
N ALA A 20 -54.67 -18.56 -1.30
CA ALA A 20 -54.13 -19.32 -0.18
C ALA A 20 -54.04 -20.81 -0.54
N GLY A 21 -53.11 -21.54 0.08
CA GLY A 21 -53.04 -23.00 0.06
C GLY A 21 -52.08 -23.52 1.14
N CYS A 22 -52.62 -24.12 2.19
CA CYS A 22 -51.89 -24.91 3.19
C CYS A 22 -51.60 -26.33 2.65
N SER A 23 -50.48 -26.94 3.04
CA SER A 23 -50.42 -28.32 3.57
C SER A 23 -48.99 -28.66 3.99
N ASP A 24 -48.84 -29.11 5.24
CA ASP A 24 -47.66 -29.81 5.76
C ASP A 24 -47.46 -31.15 5.02
N GLU A 25 -46.21 -31.57 4.79
CA GLU A 25 -45.81 -32.97 4.92
C GLU A 25 -44.28 -33.13 5.01
N ASP A 26 -43.84 -33.75 6.11
CA ASP A 26 -42.50 -34.27 6.37
C ASP A 26 -42.06 -35.27 5.29
N THR A 27 -40.82 -35.18 4.81
CA THR A 27 -40.09 -36.37 4.32
C THR A 27 -38.59 -36.19 4.49
N LYS A 28 -38.03 -36.92 5.47
CA LYS A 28 -36.61 -37.28 5.53
C LYS A 28 -36.25 -38.16 4.31
N LYS A 29 -35.14 -37.84 3.65
CA LYS A 29 -34.32 -38.82 2.92
C LYS A 29 -32.85 -38.50 3.15
N GLU A 30 -32.17 -39.40 3.85
CA GLU A 30 -30.73 -39.61 3.72
C GLU A 30 -30.41 -40.08 2.30
N THR A 31 -29.30 -39.61 1.74
CA THR A 31 -28.49 -40.38 0.78
C THR A 31 -27.05 -39.91 0.92
N GLU A 32 -26.16 -40.89 1.12
CA GLU A 32 -24.70 -40.82 1.23
C GLU A 32 -23.98 -40.46 -0.08
N GLU A 33 -22.69 -40.13 0.11
CA GLU A 33 -21.56 -40.14 -0.84
C GLU A 33 -21.51 -39.03 -1.91
N THR A 34 -20.46 -38.20 -1.87
CA THR A 34 -19.17 -38.52 -2.53
C THR A 34 -18.12 -37.44 -2.21
N THR A 35 -16.93 -37.94 -1.94
CA THR A 35 -15.68 -37.25 -1.60
C THR A 35 -15.07 -36.48 -2.79
N ASN A 36 -14.35 -35.41 -2.45
CA ASN A 36 -13.36 -34.65 -3.22
C ASN A 36 -13.86 -33.61 -4.22
N GLU A 37 -13.72 -32.35 -3.85
CA GLU A 37 -12.97 -31.42 -4.69
C GLU A 37 -12.22 -30.39 -3.84
N ILE A 38 -10.94 -30.27 -4.16
CA ILE A 38 -9.93 -29.41 -3.57
C ILE A 38 -10.42 -27.97 -3.66
N THR A 39 -10.75 -27.35 -2.52
CA THR A 39 -10.92 -25.90 -2.50
C THR A 39 -9.53 -25.31 -2.36
N SER A 40 -9.01 -24.80 -3.47
CA SER A 40 -7.87 -23.90 -3.49
C SER A 40 -8.13 -22.76 -2.51
N GLU A 41 -7.34 -22.71 -1.44
CA GLU A 41 -7.21 -21.51 -0.61
C GLU A 41 -6.50 -20.45 -1.46
N THR A 42 -7.29 -19.76 -2.29
CA THR A 42 -6.89 -18.44 -2.78
C THR A 42 -7.00 -17.52 -1.56
N SER A 43 -5.85 -17.29 -0.92
CA SER A 43 -5.65 -16.18 0.03
C SER A 43 -6.19 -14.91 -0.62
N GLY A 44 -7.39 -14.49 -0.21
CA GLY A 44 -8.02 -13.28 -0.74
C GLY A 44 -7.28 -12.08 -0.20
N LYS A 45 -6.47 -11.43 -1.04
CA LYS A 45 -5.90 -10.11 -0.76
C LYS A 45 -7.07 -9.15 -0.54
N THR A 46 -7.22 -8.64 0.67
CA THR A 46 -8.29 -7.68 0.99
C THR A 46 -8.00 -6.39 0.22
N GLU A 47 -8.87 -6.03 -0.73
CA GLU A 47 -8.72 -4.77 -1.46
C GLU A 47 -8.78 -3.57 -0.48
N PRO A 48 -7.89 -2.57 -0.63
CA PRO A 48 -7.91 -1.39 0.22
C PRO A 48 -9.21 -0.62 0.02
N VAL A 49 -9.85 -0.21 1.11
CA VAL A 49 -11.02 0.67 1.04
C VAL A 49 -10.54 2.11 0.94
N VAL A 50 -10.70 2.73 -0.24
CA VAL A 50 -10.39 4.15 -0.46
C VAL A 50 -11.69 4.95 -0.54
N GLU A 51 -11.84 5.95 0.32
CA GLU A 51 -12.99 6.85 0.27
C GLU A 51 -12.53 8.32 0.25
N ARG A 52 -12.93 9.04 -0.82
CA ARG A 52 -12.65 10.47 -0.99
C ARG A 52 -11.16 10.84 -0.91
N GLY A 53 -10.29 9.99 -1.44
CA GLY A 53 -8.85 10.23 -1.39
C GLY A 53 -8.24 9.97 -0.02
N THR A 54 -8.84 9.09 0.79
CA THR A 54 -8.28 8.65 2.07
C THR A 54 -8.39 7.15 2.18
N LEU A 55 -7.29 6.50 2.57
CA LEU A 55 -7.26 5.09 2.90
C LEU A 55 -8.04 4.84 4.21
N LYS A 56 -9.02 3.94 4.18
CA LYS A 56 -9.84 3.54 5.34
C LYS A 56 -9.34 2.27 5.99
N SER A 57 -8.74 1.37 5.21
CA SER A 57 -8.01 0.22 5.73
C SER A 57 -6.79 0.69 6.50
N PHE A 58 -6.31 -0.09 7.47
CA PHE A 58 -5.01 0.19 8.09
C PHE A 58 -3.92 -0.43 7.22
N GLY A 59 -2.94 0.37 6.81
CA GLY A 59 -1.85 -0.08 5.95
C GLY A 59 -1.23 1.06 5.15
N ILE A 60 -0.52 0.69 4.09
CA ILE A 60 0.15 1.58 3.15
C ILE A 60 -0.12 1.12 1.71
N VAL A 61 -0.31 2.07 0.79
CA VAL A 61 -0.60 1.79 -0.63
C VAL A 61 -0.03 2.89 -1.51
N PRO A 62 0.39 2.62 -2.76
CA PRO A 62 0.73 3.68 -3.72
C PRO A 62 -0.44 4.66 -3.96
N ASP A 63 -0.16 5.95 -4.19
CA ASP A 63 -1.18 7.00 -4.41
C ASP A 63 -1.97 6.85 -5.72
N ASP A 64 -1.53 5.98 -6.63
CA ASP A 64 -2.29 5.58 -7.82
C ASP A 64 -3.72 5.11 -7.46
N TYR A 65 -3.94 4.69 -6.21
CA TYR A 65 -5.23 4.27 -5.66
C TYR A 65 -6.09 5.42 -5.10
N VAL A 66 -5.51 6.58 -4.81
CA VAL A 66 -6.12 7.60 -3.93
C VAL A 66 -6.42 8.93 -4.65
N SER A 67 -5.76 9.22 -5.78
CA SER A 67 -6.09 10.31 -6.70
C SER A 67 -6.41 11.67 -6.03
N PHE A 68 -5.50 12.16 -5.19
CA PHE A 68 -5.59 13.52 -4.62
C PHE A 68 -4.29 14.35 -4.77
N SER A 69 -3.17 13.73 -5.14
CA SER A 69 -1.81 14.28 -5.01
C SER A 69 -1.44 15.47 -5.90
N ALA A 70 -2.22 15.80 -6.93
CA ALA A 70 -1.89 16.93 -7.80
C ALA A 70 -1.74 18.28 -7.05
N LYS A 71 -2.35 18.43 -5.87
CA LYS A 71 -2.23 19.64 -5.03
C LYS A 71 -0.96 19.69 -4.17
N MET A 72 -0.37 18.54 -3.82
CA MET A 72 0.80 18.50 -2.94
C MET A 72 2.07 18.92 -3.70
N PHE A 73 2.21 18.47 -4.95
CA PHE A 73 3.34 18.79 -5.83
C PHE A 73 3.50 20.30 -6.08
N ASP A 74 2.38 21.02 -6.30
CA ASP A 74 2.37 22.47 -6.51
C ASP A 74 2.77 23.25 -5.24
N ILE A 75 2.45 22.75 -4.06
CA ILE A 75 2.74 23.42 -2.78
C ILE A 75 4.21 23.21 -2.38
N LEU A 76 4.77 22.03 -2.68
CA LEU A 76 6.11 21.65 -2.27
C LEU A 76 7.20 21.96 -3.31
N GLY A 77 6.83 22.44 -4.51
CA GLY A 77 7.77 22.84 -5.55
C GLY A 77 8.59 21.68 -6.11
N LEU A 78 7.96 20.51 -6.25
CA LEU A 78 8.62 19.26 -6.62
C LEU A 78 8.58 19.13 -8.15
N ASP A 79 9.77 19.21 -8.77
CA ASP A 79 9.98 19.22 -10.23
C ASP A 79 10.10 17.79 -10.83
N THR A 80 9.99 16.75 -10.00
CA THR A 80 10.29 15.35 -10.37
C THR A 80 9.16 14.39 -10.02
N LYS A 81 9.10 13.27 -10.75
CA LYS A 81 8.18 12.14 -10.52
C LYS A 81 8.54 11.48 -9.20
N GLU A 82 7.82 11.79 -8.14
CA GLU A 82 7.95 11.13 -6.84
C GLU A 82 7.03 9.90 -6.78
N ASP A 83 7.46 8.90 -6.03
CA ASP A 83 6.58 7.80 -5.65
C ASP A 83 5.89 8.19 -4.35
N ILE A 84 4.56 8.34 -4.41
CA ILE A 84 3.75 8.70 -3.25
C ILE A 84 3.06 7.44 -2.73
N TYR A 85 3.10 7.28 -1.41
CA TYR A 85 2.37 6.28 -0.67
C TYR A 85 1.39 6.96 0.28
N VAL A 86 0.20 6.40 0.42
CA VAL A 86 -0.80 6.84 1.38
C VAL A 86 -0.87 5.80 2.49
N TYR A 87 -0.86 6.27 3.73
CA TYR A 87 -0.99 5.40 4.89
C TYR A 87 -2.17 5.79 5.77
N ASN A 88 -2.64 4.80 6.53
CA ASN A 88 -3.55 4.98 7.63
C ASN A 88 -3.22 3.93 8.70
N VAL A 89 -3.09 4.33 9.95
CA VAL A 89 -2.67 3.48 11.06
C VAL A 89 -3.61 3.61 12.24
N PRO A 90 -3.70 2.57 13.10
CA PRO A 90 -4.61 2.60 14.23
C PRO A 90 -4.02 3.46 15.37
N GLN A 91 -4.84 3.77 16.38
CA GLN A 91 -4.51 4.74 17.43
C GLN A 91 -3.32 4.29 18.31
N GLU A 92 -2.99 3.01 18.29
CA GLU A 92 -1.89 2.40 19.03
C GLU A 92 -0.51 2.80 18.48
N ALA A 93 -0.41 3.19 17.20
CA ALA A 93 0.84 3.64 16.60
C ALA A 93 1.25 5.02 17.17
N LYS A 94 2.49 5.11 17.65
CA LYS A 94 3.06 6.31 18.27
C LYS A 94 4.21 6.90 17.48
N VAL A 95 4.86 6.12 16.63
CA VAL A 95 6.04 6.52 15.86
C VAL A 95 5.97 5.90 14.48
N ILE A 96 6.42 6.66 13.49
CA ILE A 96 6.86 6.14 12.20
C ILE A 96 8.39 6.06 12.20
N TYR A 97 8.93 4.87 12.00
CA TYR A 97 10.34 4.63 11.70
C TYR A 97 10.51 4.43 10.21
N ILE A 98 11.57 5.02 9.67
CA ILE A 98 11.97 4.89 8.29
C ILE A 98 13.43 4.50 8.32
N GLU A 99 13.75 3.35 7.77
CA GLU A 99 15.06 2.77 7.88
C GLU A 99 15.56 2.34 6.51
N ALA A 100 16.86 2.45 6.30
CA ALA A 100 17.50 1.94 5.10
C ALA A 100 18.52 0.88 5.48
N TYR A 101 18.44 -0.27 4.83
CA TYR A 101 19.34 -1.40 5.03
C TYR A 101 20.13 -1.65 3.76
N SER A 102 21.41 -1.92 3.91
CA SER A 102 22.28 -2.40 2.82
C SER A 102 22.61 -3.86 3.04
N PHE A 103 22.52 -4.66 1.98
CA PHE A 103 23.08 -6.01 1.94
C PHE A 103 24.55 -5.93 1.53
N ASP A 104 25.41 -6.66 2.24
CA ASP A 104 26.87 -6.71 1.96
C ASP A 104 27.38 -8.13 1.66
N GLY A 105 26.49 -9.05 1.30
CA GLY A 105 26.78 -10.47 1.12
C GLY A 105 26.71 -11.31 2.40
N SER A 106 26.74 -10.68 3.59
CA SER A 106 26.62 -11.39 4.88
C SER A 106 25.27 -11.24 5.56
N GLY A 107 24.50 -10.22 5.17
CA GLY A 107 23.17 -9.92 5.70
C GLY A 107 22.82 -8.44 5.53
N TRP A 108 21.60 -8.09 5.93
CA TRP A 108 21.13 -6.70 5.95
C TRP A 108 21.73 -5.95 7.14
N LYS A 109 22.25 -4.74 6.89
CA LYS A 109 22.77 -3.83 7.90
C LYS A 109 22.07 -2.49 7.79
N ASN A 110 21.54 -1.98 8.90
CA ASN A 110 21.03 -0.63 8.94
C ASN A 110 22.17 0.35 8.62
N VAL A 111 21.96 1.18 7.59
CA VAL A 111 22.91 2.21 7.13
C VAL A 111 22.39 3.62 7.36
N TRP A 112 21.11 3.74 7.69
CA TRP A 112 20.42 4.99 7.97
C TRP A 112 19.09 4.71 8.66
N ASP A 113 18.71 5.58 9.58
CA ASP A 113 17.42 5.57 10.26
C ASP A 113 16.91 7.00 10.42
N SER A 114 15.60 7.12 10.52
CA SER A 114 14.89 8.34 10.86
C SER A 114 13.57 7.96 11.51
N GLY A 115 13.07 8.82 12.41
CA GLY A 115 11.78 8.60 13.05
C GLY A 115 11.01 9.89 13.28
N ALA A 116 9.68 9.79 13.30
CA ALA A 116 8.80 10.90 13.64
C ALA A 116 7.64 10.43 14.54
N GLY A 117 7.30 11.25 15.54
CA GLY A 117 6.21 10.94 16.47
C GLY A 117 4.82 11.21 15.89
N ILE A 118 3.91 10.25 16.05
CA ILE A 118 2.48 10.37 15.81
C ILE A 118 1.85 11.01 17.05
N THR A 119 1.91 12.34 17.11
CA THR A 119 1.57 13.13 18.30
C THR A 119 0.18 13.77 18.25
N ALA A 120 -0.51 13.70 17.10
CA ALA A 120 -1.85 14.23 16.91
C ALA A 120 -2.70 13.28 16.06
N PRO A 121 -4.05 13.30 16.18
CA PRO A 121 -4.93 12.47 15.34
C PRO A 121 -4.74 12.68 13.83
N SER A 122 -4.31 13.88 13.42
CA SER A 122 -3.99 14.17 12.01
C SER A 122 -2.73 13.48 11.50
N HIS A 123 -1.91 12.86 12.36
CA HIS A 123 -0.70 12.13 11.98
C HIS A 123 -0.97 10.63 11.75
N MET A 124 -2.18 10.14 12.05
CA MET A 124 -2.54 8.71 11.90
C MET A 124 -2.82 8.31 10.45
N SER A 125 -2.99 9.28 9.56
CA SER A 125 -3.16 9.06 8.14
C SER A 125 -2.49 10.19 7.38
N GLY A 126 -1.86 9.89 6.25
CA GLY A 126 -1.18 10.91 5.46
C GLY A 126 -0.49 10.35 4.24
N GLU A 127 0.34 11.19 3.64
CA GLU A 127 1.15 10.86 2.48
C GLU A 127 2.63 10.73 2.86
N ILE A 128 3.34 9.86 2.13
CA ILE A 128 4.80 9.70 2.17
C ILE A 128 5.28 9.74 0.72
N ALA A 129 6.03 10.78 0.38
CA ALA A 129 6.68 10.91 -0.92
C ALA A 129 8.14 10.48 -0.82
N ILE A 130 8.58 9.66 -1.78
CA ILE A 130 9.96 9.22 -1.94
C ILE A 130 10.48 9.72 -3.28
N GLU A 131 11.60 10.46 -3.23
CA GLU A 131 12.29 10.98 -4.41
C GLU A 131 13.72 10.45 -4.47
N ILE A 132 14.08 9.81 -5.58
CA ILE A 132 15.44 9.34 -5.85
C ILE A 132 16.23 10.48 -6.47
N LYS A 133 17.31 10.88 -5.81
CA LYS A 133 18.24 11.89 -6.32
C LYS A 133 19.22 11.28 -7.31
N LYS A 134 19.94 12.13 -8.05
CA LYS A 134 20.95 11.71 -9.03
C LYS A 134 22.11 10.91 -8.43
N ASP A 135 22.39 11.13 -7.14
CA ASP A 135 23.40 10.39 -6.37
C ASP A 135 22.79 9.21 -5.58
N TYR A 136 21.57 8.80 -5.96
CA TYR A 136 20.80 7.72 -5.36
C TYR A 136 20.50 7.91 -3.85
N SER A 137 20.73 9.09 -3.30
CA SER A 137 20.10 9.44 -2.02
C SER A 137 18.59 9.48 -2.20
N LEU A 138 17.86 9.04 -1.17
CA LEU A 138 16.42 9.06 -1.12
C LEU A 138 16.01 10.24 -0.25
N LYS A 139 15.25 11.17 -0.81
CA LYS A 139 14.56 12.20 -0.05
C LYS A 139 13.18 11.66 0.28
N ILE A 140 12.87 11.58 1.57
CA ILE A 140 11.58 11.12 2.08
C ILE A 140 10.87 12.31 2.73
N SER A 141 9.62 12.53 2.34
CA SER A 141 8.80 13.63 2.85
C SER A 141 7.44 13.09 3.26
N GLY A 142 6.98 13.43 4.46
CA GLY A 142 5.60 13.23 4.88
C GLY A 142 5.01 14.53 5.41
N ASP A 143 3.73 14.50 5.79
CA ASP A 143 3.00 15.71 6.20
C ASP A 143 3.64 16.50 7.35
N TYR A 144 4.40 15.82 8.22
CA TYR A 144 5.02 16.39 9.41
C TYR A 144 6.49 16.00 9.61
N PHE A 145 7.11 15.38 8.61
CA PHE A 145 8.52 14.99 8.68
C PHE A 145 9.19 15.08 7.30
N SER A 146 10.49 15.28 7.28
CA SER A 146 11.29 15.15 6.06
C SER A 146 12.70 14.71 6.44
N SER A 147 13.25 13.80 5.66
CA SER A 147 14.57 13.25 5.89
C SER A 147 15.21 12.84 4.56
N THR A 148 16.53 12.72 4.54
CA THR A 148 17.27 12.33 3.35
C THR A 148 18.33 11.31 3.73
N THR A 149 18.38 10.19 3.00
CA THR A 149 19.42 9.18 3.19
C THR A 149 20.78 9.72 2.72
N LYS A 150 21.87 9.07 3.15
CA LYS A 150 23.17 9.35 2.57
C LYS A 150 23.20 8.88 1.11
N PRO A 151 23.97 9.54 0.23
CA PRO A 151 24.16 9.07 -1.14
C PRO A 151 24.65 7.63 -1.17
N LEU A 152 24.09 6.83 -2.08
CA LEU A 152 24.57 5.48 -2.33
C LEU A 152 25.84 5.56 -3.18
N THR A 153 26.95 5.05 -2.65
CA THR A 153 28.21 5.01 -3.40
C THR A 153 28.21 3.78 -4.30
N LEU A 154 27.84 4.00 -5.57
CA LEU A 154 27.97 3.00 -6.62
C LEU A 154 29.42 2.98 -7.12
N SER A 155 29.93 1.80 -7.46
CA SER A 155 31.21 1.70 -8.18
C SER A 155 31.06 2.31 -9.58
N GLU A 156 32.16 2.77 -10.18
CA GLU A 156 32.16 3.26 -11.56
C GLU A 156 31.83 2.16 -12.59
N ASN A 157 31.88 0.89 -12.15
CA ASN A 157 31.64 -0.29 -12.98
C ASN A 157 30.19 -0.75 -12.98
N ILE A 158 29.29 -0.15 -12.20
CA ILE A 158 27.88 -0.53 -12.20
C ILE A 158 27.30 -0.36 -13.60
N GLU A 159 26.87 -1.47 -14.21
CA GLU A 159 26.31 -1.50 -15.55
C GLU A 159 24.77 -1.61 -15.55
N ASN A 160 24.19 -2.11 -14.46
CA ASN A 160 22.74 -2.25 -14.29
C ASN A 160 22.28 -1.72 -12.92
N VAL A 161 21.20 -0.92 -12.91
CA VAL A 161 20.49 -0.51 -11.70
C VAL A 161 19.01 -0.81 -11.89
N THR A 162 18.47 -1.64 -11.01
CA THR A 162 17.06 -1.97 -10.93
C THR A 162 16.44 -1.32 -9.69
N VAL A 163 15.24 -0.77 -9.87
CA VAL A 163 14.47 -0.15 -8.78
C VAL A 163 13.18 -0.94 -8.62
N LEU A 164 12.97 -1.50 -7.44
CA LEU A 164 11.72 -2.14 -7.02
C LEU A 164 10.96 -1.20 -6.09
N LYS A 165 9.64 -1.24 -6.18
CA LYS A 165 8.74 -0.37 -5.42
C LYS A 165 7.57 -1.20 -4.93
N LEU A 166 7.02 -0.84 -3.77
CA LEU A 166 5.76 -1.38 -3.34
C LEU A 166 4.70 -0.93 -4.36
N ASP A 167 4.02 -1.89 -4.98
CA ASP A 167 3.05 -1.66 -6.06
C ASP A 167 1.61 -2.06 -5.68
N ASP A 168 1.43 -2.62 -4.49
CA ASP A 168 0.14 -3.07 -3.98
C ASP A 168 -0.08 -2.65 -2.51
N PHE A 169 -1.30 -2.81 -2.03
CA PHE A 169 -1.65 -2.56 -0.64
C PHE A 169 -0.93 -3.53 0.29
N TRP A 170 -0.28 -2.96 1.29
CA TRP A 170 0.29 -3.69 2.42
C TRP A 170 -0.53 -3.41 3.67
N GLU A 171 -1.14 -4.47 4.23
CA GLU A 171 -1.94 -4.38 5.45
C GLU A 171 -1.05 -4.03 6.65
N PHE A 172 -1.53 -3.12 7.49
CA PHE A 172 -0.81 -2.71 8.69
C PHE A 172 -0.64 -3.88 9.66
N GLU A 173 0.60 -4.06 10.11
CA GLU A 173 0.94 -4.85 11.29
C GLU A 173 1.83 -3.98 12.18
N LEU A 174 1.48 -3.91 13.47
CA LEU A 174 2.21 -3.10 14.44
C LEU A 174 3.62 -3.66 14.66
N ASP A 175 4.62 -2.79 14.75
CA ASP A 175 6.04 -3.14 14.97
C ASP A 175 6.60 -4.08 13.87
N LYS A 176 6.06 -3.99 12.65
CA LYS A 176 6.54 -4.73 11.48
C LYS A 176 7.00 -3.76 10.38
N GLU A 177 8.19 -4.02 9.88
CA GLU A 177 8.74 -3.31 8.73
C GLU A 177 8.00 -3.66 7.44
N VAL A 178 7.69 -2.63 6.66
CA VAL A 178 7.14 -2.73 5.31
C VAL A 178 8.21 -2.26 4.31
N PRO A 179 8.72 -3.14 3.42
CA PRO A 179 9.63 -2.70 2.37
C PRO A 179 8.85 -1.88 1.34
N VAL A 180 9.24 -0.63 1.15
CA VAL A 180 8.53 0.29 0.22
C VAL A 180 9.31 0.57 -1.04
N TYR A 181 10.63 0.39 -1.00
CA TYR A 181 11.51 0.77 -2.08
C TYR A 181 12.83 -0.01 -1.98
N MET A 182 13.37 -0.50 -3.09
CA MET A 182 14.66 -1.20 -3.12
C MET A 182 15.45 -0.86 -4.38
N ILE A 183 16.75 -0.62 -4.21
CA ILE A 183 17.73 -0.45 -5.28
C ILE A 183 18.59 -1.72 -5.32
N LEU A 184 18.66 -2.33 -6.49
CA LEU A 184 19.58 -3.42 -6.80
C LEU A 184 20.55 -2.95 -7.89
N ALA A 185 21.83 -3.16 -7.71
CA ALA A 185 22.83 -2.84 -8.71
C ALA A 185 23.91 -3.93 -8.80
N ASP A 186 24.41 -4.14 -10.01
CA ASP A 186 25.46 -5.11 -10.34
C ASP A 186 26.38 -4.52 -11.42
N GLU A 187 27.66 -4.86 -11.31
CA GLU A 187 28.73 -4.55 -12.25
C GLU A 187 28.65 -5.44 -13.50
N GLU A 188 28.12 -6.65 -13.36
CA GLU A 188 27.80 -7.54 -14.46
C GLU A 188 26.35 -7.25 -14.91
N LYS A 189 26.04 -7.21 -16.21
CA LYS A 189 24.68 -6.89 -16.71
C LYS A 189 23.65 -7.99 -16.45
N ASN A 190 23.62 -8.57 -15.26
CA ASN A 190 22.67 -9.59 -14.90
C ASN A 190 21.27 -8.97 -14.76
N GLU A 191 20.25 -9.76 -15.09
CA GLU A 191 18.87 -9.42 -14.78
C GLU A 191 18.55 -9.98 -13.39
N PHE A 192 17.95 -9.16 -12.54
CA PHE A 192 17.51 -9.59 -11.21
C PHE A 192 16.03 -9.91 -11.21
N SER A 193 15.66 -10.99 -10.53
CA SER A 193 14.28 -11.29 -10.18
C SER A 193 14.20 -11.38 -8.67
N TYR A 194 13.76 -10.29 -8.04
CA TYR A 194 13.50 -10.20 -6.61
C TYR A 194 12.14 -9.54 -6.42
N ASN A 195 11.27 -10.12 -5.58
CA ASN A 195 10.02 -9.48 -5.20
C ASN A 195 10.24 -8.69 -3.92
N LEU A 196 9.78 -7.45 -3.88
CA LEU A 196 9.98 -6.61 -2.70
C LEU A 196 9.40 -7.24 -1.42
N GLU A 197 8.28 -7.98 -1.56
CA GLU A 197 7.63 -8.71 -0.47
C GLU A 197 8.48 -9.84 0.12
N ASP A 198 9.54 -10.30 -0.57
CA ASP A 198 10.44 -11.34 -0.08
C ASP A 198 11.43 -10.83 0.99
N TYR A 199 11.55 -9.51 1.21
CA TYR A 199 12.37 -8.95 2.28
C TYR A 199 11.91 -9.47 3.66
N PRO A 200 12.84 -9.85 4.58
CA PRO A 200 14.30 -9.69 4.53
C PRO A 200 15.08 -10.88 3.95
N SER A 201 14.45 -11.79 3.19
CA SER A 201 15.13 -12.93 2.58
C SER A 201 16.26 -12.48 1.65
N THR A 202 17.36 -13.23 1.65
CA THR A 202 18.54 -12.98 0.81
C THR A 202 18.75 -14.06 -0.26
N GLU A 203 17.84 -15.04 -0.36
CA GLU A 203 17.98 -16.22 -1.23
C GLU A 203 18.10 -15.85 -2.73
N ASN A 204 17.51 -14.72 -3.14
CA ASN A 204 17.50 -14.24 -4.52
C ASN A 204 18.39 -13.00 -4.74
N LEU A 205 19.40 -12.79 -3.88
CA LEU A 205 20.37 -11.69 -4.01
C LEU A 205 21.74 -12.15 -4.53
N ASP A 206 21.84 -13.40 -5.00
CA ASP A 206 23.06 -13.92 -5.60
C ASP A 206 23.43 -13.10 -6.86
N GLY A 207 24.66 -12.59 -6.90
CA GLY A 207 25.15 -11.75 -8.00
C GLY A 207 24.76 -10.27 -7.89
N VAL A 208 24.04 -9.85 -6.84
CA VAL A 208 23.81 -8.42 -6.57
C VAL A 208 25.03 -7.85 -5.84
N ASP A 209 25.72 -6.88 -6.45
CA ASP A 209 26.83 -6.18 -5.80
C ASP A 209 26.34 -5.21 -4.72
N ILE A 210 25.21 -4.54 -4.99
CA ILE A 210 24.62 -3.56 -4.09
C ILE A 210 23.10 -3.80 -4.01
N ALA A 211 22.62 -4.15 -2.82
CA ALA A 211 21.19 -4.12 -2.50
C ALA A 211 20.95 -3.12 -1.36
N GLN A 212 20.07 -2.14 -1.57
CA GLN A 212 19.60 -1.25 -0.52
C GLN A 212 18.08 -1.21 -0.51
N VAL A 213 17.48 -1.45 0.65
CA VAL A 213 16.03 -1.40 0.86
C VAL A 213 15.70 -0.29 1.84
N LEU A 214 14.61 0.43 1.57
CA LEU A 214 13.98 1.36 2.48
C LEU A 214 12.72 0.70 3.04
N THR A 215 12.62 0.67 4.35
CA THR A 215 11.47 0.14 5.09
C THR A 215 10.74 1.27 5.81
N ILE A 216 9.45 1.05 6.07
CA ILE A 216 8.64 1.87 6.94
C ILE A 216 8.05 0.96 8.02
N GLU A 217 8.21 1.34 9.27
CA GLU A 217 7.58 0.67 10.41
C GLU A 217 6.73 1.68 11.18
N PHE A 218 5.57 1.23 11.63
CA PHE A 218 4.74 1.98 12.57
C PHE A 218 4.77 1.27 13.93
N SER A 219 5.35 1.93 14.92
CA SER A 219 5.60 1.32 16.23
C SER A 219 4.68 1.87 17.32
N SER A 220 4.36 1.02 18.30
CA SER A 220 3.69 1.43 19.53
C SER A 220 4.66 1.96 20.60
N GLU A 221 5.96 1.76 20.41
CA GLU A 221 7.00 2.28 21.28
C GLU A 221 7.36 3.73 20.88
N PRO A 222 7.40 4.67 21.83
CA PRO A 222 7.78 6.05 21.54
C PRO A 222 9.30 6.19 21.26
N LEU A 223 9.67 7.26 20.53
CA LEU A 223 11.06 7.68 20.28
C LEU A 223 11.84 7.99 21.57
#